data_AF-A0AAW1RR63-F1
#
_entry.id   AF-A0AAW1RR63-F1
#
_cell.length_a   1.000
_cell.length_b   1.000
_cell.length_c   1.000
_cell.angle_alpha   90.00
_cell.angle_beta   90.00
_cell.angle_gamma   90.00
#
_symmetry.space_group_name_H-M   'P 1'
#
loop_
_entity.id
_entity.type
_entity.pdbx_description
1 polymer ?
#
loop_
_entity_poly.entity_id
_entity_poly.type
_entity_poly.pdbx_seq_one_letter_code
_entity_poly.pdbx_strand_id
1 'polypeptide(L)'
;MRFGGSDAARHAGDLVELPVVSDKYWMAGTSGALVGGAPVRLAARAAILDTGTTLVTCSGADARAINSEAARRAICCADWCGC
;
A
#
# COMPACT_ATOMS: atom_id res chain seq x y z
N MET A 1 14.09 -9.38 12.89
CA MET A 1 13.70 -10.69 12.34
C MET A 1 13.47 -11.64 13.50
N ARG A 2 12.34 -12.35 13.52
CA ARG A 2 12.10 -13.47 14.44
C ARG A 2 11.85 -14.71 13.59
N PHE A 3 12.49 -15.82 13.93
CA PHE A 3 12.28 -17.08 13.24
C PHE A 3 11.27 -17.93 14.02
N GLY A 4 10.35 -18.59 13.32
CA GLY A 4 9.42 -19.55 13.90
C GLY A 4 8.25 -18.98 14.71
N GLY A 5 7.98 -17.68 14.64
CA GLY A 5 6.80 -17.10 15.31
C GLY A 5 6.67 -15.59 15.18
N SER A 6 5.51 -15.09 15.63
CA SER A 6 5.19 -13.66 15.75
C SER A 6 5.32 -13.20 17.22
N ASP A 7 5.35 -11.89 17.44
CA ASP A 7 5.32 -11.28 18.77
C ASP A 7 4.05 -10.42 18.89
N ALA A 8 3.10 -10.85 19.73
CA ALA A 8 1.83 -10.18 19.95
C ALA A 8 1.98 -8.74 20.47
N ALA A 9 3.09 -8.42 21.14
CA ALA A 9 3.36 -7.06 21.61
C ALA A 9 3.72 -6.08 20.48
N ARG A 10 3.92 -6.57 19.24
CA ARG A 10 4.36 -5.78 18.07
C ARG A 10 3.25 -5.44 17.08
N HIS A 11 2.02 -5.89 17.31
CA HIS A 11 0.86 -5.59 16.48
C HIS A 11 -0.38 -5.44 17.35
N ALA A 12 -1.41 -4.79 16.80
CA ALA A 12 -2.71 -4.67 17.42
C ALA A 12 -3.74 -5.44 16.57
N GLY A 13 -4.73 -6.05 17.24
CA GLY A 13 -5.71 -6.91 16.58
C GLY A 13 -5.13 -8.26 16.15
N ASP A 14 -5.94 -9.02 15.43
CA ASP A 14 -5.59 -10.37 14.97
C ASP A 14 -4.78 -10.35 13.67
N LEU A 15 -3.94 -11.37 13.48
CA LEU A 15 -3.26 -11.59 12.21
C LEU A 15 -4.26 -12.09 11.16
N VAL A 16 -4.22 -11.46 9.99
CA VAL A 16 -5.00 -11.89 8.82
C VAL A 16 -4.07 -12.61 7.86
N GLU A 17 -4.41 -13.85 7.52
CA GLU A 17 -3.66 -14.64 6.54
C GLU A 17 -4.09 -14.28 5.12
N LEU A 18 -3.11 -14.00 4.25
CA LEU A 18 -3.31 -13.74 2.82
C LEU A 18 -2.66 -14.86 2.02
N PRO A 19 -3.36 -15.42 1.01
CA PRO A 19 -2.78 -16.46 0.17
C PRO A 19 -1.64 -15.86 -0.67
N VAL A 20 -0.53 -16.60 -0.73
CA VAL A 20 0.58 -16.28 -1.64
C VAL A 20 0.18 -16.65 -3.05
N VAL A 21 0.33 -15.72 -4.00
CA VAL A 21 -0.07 -15.90 -5.41
C VAL A 21 1.12 -16.17 -6.36
N SER A 22 2.33 -16.31 -5.81
CA SER A 22 3.54 -16.61 -6.58
C SER A 22 4.51 -17.49 -5.79
N ASP A 23 5.08 -18.52 -6.43
CA ASP A 23 6.11 -19.36 -5.82
C ASP A 23 7.51 -18.71 -5.80
N LYS A 24 7.67 -17.52 -6.39
CA LYS A 24 8.96 -16.81 -6.49
C LYS A 24 9.14 -15.71 -5.45
N TYR A 25 8.05 -15.10 -5.02
CA TYR A 25 8.06 -13.93 -4.16
C TYR A 25 6.97 -14.03 -3.11
N TRP A 26 7.16 -13.33 -1.99
CA TRP A 26 6.06 -13.06 -1.04
C TRP A 26 5.08 -12.09 -1.68
N MET A 27 4.24 -12.61 -2.57
CA MET A 27 3.29 -11.85 -3.37
C MET A 27 1.88 -12.16 -2.92
N ALA A 28 1.08 -11.13 -2.66
CA ALA A 28 -0.32 -11.24 -2.30
C ALA A 28 -1.18 -10.42 -3.27
N GLY A 29 -2.44 -10.85 -3.45
CA GLY A 29 -3.42 -10.11 -4.25
C GLY A 29 -3.78 -8.75 -3.64
N THR A 30 -4.07 -7.77 -4.48
CA THR A 30 -4.52 -6.43 -4.07
C THR A 30 -5.85 -6.08 -4.74
N SER A 31 -6.79 -5.53 -3.96
CA SER A 31 -8.10 -5.09 -4.46
C SER A 31 -8.09 -3.63 -4.96
N GLY A 32 -7.10 -2.85 -4.55
CA GLY A 32 -6.92 -1.45 -4.92
C GLY A 32 -6.12 -0.68 -3.88
N ALA A 33 -6.10 0.64 -4.01
CA ALA A 33 -5.54 1.54 -3.02
C ALA A 33 -6.49 2.72 -2.77
N LEU A 34 -6.38 3.31 -1.58
CA LEU A 34 -7.05 4.56 -1.25
C LEU A 34 -6.00 5.60 -0.88
N VAL A 35 -6.22 6.85 -1.29
CA VAL A 35 -5.40 8.00 -0.93
C VAL A 35 -6.31 9.04 -0.28
N GLY A 36 -6.08 9.33 1.01
CA GLY A 36 -6.97 10.18 1.80
C GLY A 36 -8.43 9.70 1.85
N GLY A 37 -8.64 8.38 1.75
CA GLY A 37 -9.98 7.76 1.69
C GLY A 37 -10.62 7.75 0.29
N ALA A 38 -10.01 8.36 -0.72
CA ALA A 38 -10.50 8.27 -2.10
C ALA A 38 -9.90 7.05 -2.81
N PRO A 39 -10.71 6.22 -3.50
CA PRO A 39 -10.19 5.07 -4.24
C PRO A 39 -9.37 5.52 -5.45
N VAL A 40 -8.21 4.90 -5.66
CA VAL A 40 -7.38 5.07 -6.85
C VAL A 40 -7.49 3.81 -7.71
N ARG A 41 -7.79 3.99 -9.00
CA ARG A 41 -7.83 2.87 -9.95
C ARG A 41 -6.41 2.44 -10.28
N LEU A 42 -6.05 1.23 -9.86
CA LEU A 42 -4.77 0.60 -10.17
C LEU A 42 -4.94 -0.45 -11.28
N ALA A 43 -3.95 -0.54 -12.15
CA ALA A 43 -3.78 -1.64 -13.08
C ALA A 43 -3.31 -2.91 -12.34
N ALA A 44 -2.36 -2.74 -11.40
CA ALA A 44 -1.84 -3.81 -10.57
C ALA A 44 -2.93 -4.58 -9.81
N ARG A 45 -2.75 -5.91 -9.69
CA ARG A 45 -3.67 -6.85 -9.00
C ARG A 45 -3.00 -7.66 -7.90
N ALA A 46 -1.69 -7.47 -7.73
CA ALA A 46 -0.90 -8.10 -6.71
C ALA A 46 0.27 -7.18 -6.34
N ALA A 47 0.84 -7.38 -5.15
CA ALA A 47 2.01 -6.67 -4.65
C ALA A 47 2.97 -7.65 -3.99
N ILE A 48 4.27 -7.32 -4.05
CA ILE A 48 5.32 -8.05 -3.35
C ILE A 48 5.60 -7.35 -2.02
N LEU A 49 5.68 -8.12 -0.94
CA LEU A 49 6.14 -7.66 0.36
C LEU A 49 7.66 -7.81 0.42
N ASP A 50 8.38 -6.73 0.11
CA ASP A 50 9.82 -6.74 -0.09
C ASP A 50 10.56 -5.86 0.92
N THR A 51 11.33 -6.49 1.81
CA THR A 51 12.17 -5.78 2.79
C THR A 51 13.42 -5.14 2.16
N GLY A 52 13.75 -5.47 0.91
CA GLY A 52 14.90 -4.94 0.18
C GLY A 52 14.63 -3.64 -0.61
N THR A 53 13.37 -3.22 -0.72
CA THR A 53 12.98 -2.00 -1.44
C THR A 53 12.59 -0.89 -0.46
N THR A 54 13.20 0.30 -0.60
CA THR A 54 12.97 1.44 0.30
C THR A 54 11.60 2.10 0.13
N LEU A 55 11.04 2.08 -1.08
CA LEU A 55 9.80 2.79 -1.43
C LEU A 55 8.72 1.83 -1.90
N VAL A 56 7.45 2.24 -1.77
CA VAL A 56 6.36 1.57 -2.48
C VAL A 56 6.51 1.87 -3.98
N THR A 57 6.86 0.85 -4.74
CA THR A 57 7.03 0.95 -6.19
C THR A 57 5.89 0.25 -6.93
N CYS A 58 5.53 0.76 -8.10
CA CYS A 58 4.50 0.19 -8.96
C CYS A 58 4.73 0.64 -10.41
N SER A 59 3.83 0.25 -11.32
CA SER A 59 3.89 0.73 -12.70
C SER A 59 3.85 2.26 -12.76
N GLY A 60 4.49 2.85 -13.77
CA GLY A 60 4.48 4.32 -13.91
C GLY A 60 3.08 4.92 -14.05
N ALA A 61 2.11 4.16 -14.57
CA ALA A 61 0.72 4.57 -14.65
C ALA A 61 0.06 4.64 -13.26
N ASP A 62 0.24 3.59 -12.45
CA ASP A 62 -0.30 3.51 -11.10
C ASP A 62 0.33 4.56 -10.17
N ALA A 63 1.66 4.75 -10.27
CA ALA A 63 2.38 5.76 -9.50
C ALA A 63 1.86 7.17 -9.82
N ARG A 64 1.61 7.47 -11.10
CA ARG A 64 1.01 8.76 -11.50
C ARG A 64 -0.41 8.92 -10.97
N ALA A 65 -1.24 7.87 -10.99
CA ALA A 65 -2.60 7.92 -10.46
C ALA A 65 -2.61 8.20 -8.95
N ILE A 66 -1.75 7.52 -8.19
CA ILE A 66 -1.57 7.71 -6.75
C ILE A 66 -1.07 9.12 -6.45
N ASN A 67 0.03 9.54 -7.10
CA ASN A 67 0.63 10.85 -6.85
C ASN A 67 -0.30 12.00 -7.24
N SER A 68 -1.11 11.83 -8.28
CA SER A 68 -2.10 12.84 -8.68
C SER A 68 -3.20 12.99 -7.64
N GLU A 69 -3.70 11.90 -7.07
CA GLU A 69 -4.69 11.96 -5.97
C GLU A 69 -4.07 12.53 -4.68
N ALA A 70 -2.83 12.16 -4.38
CA ALA A 70 -2.10 12.72 -3.23
C ALA A 70 -1.90 14.24 -3.39
N ALA A 71 -1.51 14.70 -4.57
CA ALA A 71 -1.30 16.12 -4.86
C ALA A 71 -2.60 16.94 -4.76
N ARG A 72 -3.74 16.41 -5.24
CA ARG A 72 -5.05 17.08 -5.06
C ARG A 72 -5.35 17.37 -3.59
N ARG A 73 -4.94 16.48 -2.69
CA ARG A 73 -5.20 16.59 -1.24
C ARG A 73 -4.15 17.39 -0.49
N ALA A 74 -2.91 17.40 -0.98
CA ALA A 74 -1.86 18.28 -0.45
C ALA A 74 -2.25 19.77 -0.59
N ILE A 75 -2.99 20.12 -1.65
CA ILE A 75 -3.54 21.48 -1.86
C ILE A 75 -4.58 21.87 -0.79
N CYS A 76 -5.19 20.90 -0.09
CA CYS A 76 -6.18 21.19 0.96
C CYS A 76 -5.55 21.55 2.30
N CYS A 77 -4.29 21.17 2.56
CA CYS A 77 -3.66 21.34 3.87
C CYS A 77 -2.63 22.48 3.92
N ALA A 78 -2.35 23.11 2.77
CA ALA A 78 -1.60 24.35 2.66
C ALA A 78 -2.55 25.47 2.17
N ASP A 79 -3.24 26.09 3.13
CA ASP A 79 -3.69 27.49 3.10
C ASP A 79 -4.99 27.93 2.39
N TRP A 80 -5.73 27.16 1.56
CA TRP A 80 -6.83 27.77 0.77
C TRP A 80 -8.08 26.91 0.46
N CYS A 81 -8.66 26.21 1.43
CA CYS A 81 -10.03 25.68 1.30
C CYS A 81 -10.78 25.84 2.63
N GLY A 82 -11.48 26.97 2.78
CA GLY A 82 -12.18 27.37 4.00
C GLY A 82 -13.13 26.32 4.57
N CYS A 83 -12.60 25.57 5.54
CA CYS A 83 -13.32 24.83 6.57
C CYS A 83 -12.99 25.49 7.91
#